data_AF-A0A938GBP6-F1
#
_entry.id   AF-A0A938GBP6-F1
#
_cell.length_a   1.000
_cell.length_b   1.000
_cell.length_c   1.000
_cell.angle_alpha   90.00
_cell.angle_beta   90.00
_cell.angle_gamma   90.00
#
_symmetry.space_group_name_H-M   'P 1'
#
loop_
_entity.id
_entity.type
_entity.pdbx_description
1 polymer ?
#
loop_
_entity_poly.entity_id
_entity_poly.type
_entity_poly.pdbx_seq_one_letter_code
_entity_poly.pdbx_strand_id
1 'polypeptide(L)'
;MFAMLNGWEILLLLLLALILFGAKKLPELARGLGQGIREFKKSTREVQDELENAVNLDAPPPPPPPRKLPPDTQPRSNESGDINEAVREREERREGTYTGTAKQG
;
A
#
# COMPACT_ATOMS: atom_id res chain seq x y z
N MET A 1 21.61 3.08 29.56
CA MET A 1 22.68 2.16 30.02
C MET A 1 23.11 1.14 28.97
N PHE A 2 22.35 0.86 27.91
CA PHE A 2 22.75 -0.05 26.80
C PHE A 2 23.02 0.63 25.44
N ALA A 3 22.72 1.92 25.30
CA ALA A 3 22.89 2.67 24.04
C ALA A 3 24.34 3.07 23.73
N MET A 4 25.29 2.68 24.58
CA MET A 4 26.73 2.84 24.36
C MET A 4 27.43 1.48 24.52
N LEU A 5 26.88 0.42 23.91
CA LEU A 5 27.69 -0.75 23.61
C LEU A 5 28.75 -0.28 22.62
N ASN A 6 29.91 0.02 23.16
CA ASN A 6 31.03 0.59 22.45
C ASN A 6 31.48 -0.52 21.48
N GLY A 7 31.71 -0.22 20.20
CA GLY A 7 32.15 -1.24 19.23
C GLY A 7 33.36 -2.06 19.70
N TRP A 8 34.12 -1.52 20.65
CA TRP A 8 35.18 -2.19 21.42
C TRP A 8 34.75 -3.47 22.14
N GLU A 9 33.55 -3.55 22.73
CA GLU A 9 33.07 -4.76 23.41
C GLU A 9 32.80 -5.88 22.41
N ILE A 10 32.20 -5.53 21.27
CA ILE A 10 32.01 -6.46 20.15
C ILE A 10 33.37 -6.93 19.61
N LEU A 11 34.34 -6.02 19.49
CA LEU A 11 35.69 -6.35 19.05
C LEU A 11 36.41 -7.31 20.03
N LEU A 12 36.26 -7.10 21.34
CA LEU A 12 36.80 -7.97 22.39
C LEU A 12 36.17 -9.37 22.36
N LEU A 13 34.84 -9.46 22.22
CA LEU A 13 34.14 -10.73 22.07
C LEU A 13 34.55 -11.45 20.78
N LEU A 14 34.71 -10.71 19.69
CA LEU A 14 35.21 -11.23 18.43
C LEU A 14 36.63 -11.78 18.60
N LEU A 15 37.53 -11.04 19.25
CA LEU A 15 38.90 -11.48 19.51
C LEU A 15 38.94 -12.76 20.37
N LEU A 16 38.11 -12.84 21.41
CA LEU A 16 37.99 -14.05 22.24
C LEU A 16 37.48 -15.24 21.41
N ALA A 17 36.46 -15.04 20.58
CA ALA A 17 35.98 -16.06 19.66
C ALA A 17 37.05 -16.49 18.64
N LEU A 18 37.88 -15.55 18.15
CA LEU A 18 39.01 -15.85 17.27
C LEU A 18 40.10 -16.67 17.97
N ILE A 19 40.30 -16.52 19.28
CA ILE A 19 41.25 -17.36 20.03
C ILE A 19 40.69 -18.78 20.19
N LEU A 20 39.41 -18.91 20.51
CA LEU A 20 38.76 -20.22 20.71
C LEU A 20 38.59 -21.01 19.40
N PHE A 21 38.11 -20.35 18.35
CA PHE A 21 37.79 -20.99 17.07
C PHE A 21 38.88 -20.80 16.02
N GLY A 22 39.73 -19.78 16.14
CA GLY A 22 40.75 -19.43 15.15
C GLY A 22 40.27 -18.44 14.10
N ALA A 23 41.16 -17.53 13.67
CA ALA A 23 40.88 -16.51 12.64
C ALA A 23 40.45 -17.07 11.28
N LYS A 24 40.79 -18.33 10.98
CA LYS A 24 40.39 -19.02 9.74
C LYS A 24 38.97 -19.62 9.80
N LYS A 25 38.47 -19.99 10.98
CA LYS A 25 37.20 -20.73 11.13
C LYS A 25 35.97 -19.84 11.05
N LEU A 26 36.00 -18.64 11.62
CA LEU A 26 34.90 -17.67 11.48
C LEU A 26 34.54 -17.37 10.00
N PRO A 27 35.50 -16.96 9.13
CA PRO A 27 35.17 -16.65 7.75
C PRO A 27 34.81 -17.89 6.93
N GLU A 28 35.36 -19.06 7.27
CA GLU A 28 35.01 -20.35 6.64
C GLU A 28 33.56 -20.73 6.94
N LEU A 29 33.12 -20.63 8.20
CA LEU A 29 31.74 -20.85 8.62
C LEU A 29 30.78 -19.81 8.02
N ALA A 30 31.16 -18.53 8.04
CA ALA A 30 30.36 -17.46 7.46
C ALA A 30 30.13 -17.63 5.96
N ARG A 31 31.13 -18.11 5.22
CA ARG A 31 30.99 -18.44 3.79
C ARG A 31 30.01 -19.58 3.56
N GLY A 32 30.13 -20.68 4.33
CA GLY A 32 29.21 -21.81 4.23
C GLY A 32 27.76 -21.43 4.58
N LEU A 33 27.56 -20.73 5.69
CA LEU A 33 26.23 -20.23 6.09
C LEU A 33 25.67 -19.23 5.07
N GLY A 34 26.49 -18.33 4.55
CA GLY A 34 26.09 -17.34 3.55
C GLY A 34 25.64 -17.97 2.24
N GLN A 35 26.34 -19.02 1.78
CA GLN A 35 25.94 -19.80 0.61
C GLN A 35 24.61 -20.53 0.86
N GLY A 36 24.47 -21.22 2.00
CA GLY A 36 23.24 -21.93 2.35
C GLY A 36 22.02 -21.00 2.45
N ILE A 37 22.16 -19.83 3.09
CA ILE A 37 21.07 -18.83 3.16
C ILE A 37 20.73 -18.30 1.77
N ARG A 38 21.73 -18.08 0.89
CA ARG A 38 21.50 -17.59 -0.47
C ARG A 38 20.75 -18.60 -1.33
N GLU A 39 21.13 -19.87 -1.27
CA GLU A 39 20.45 -20.97 -1.97
C GLU A 39 19.03 -21.18 -1.42
N PHE A 40 18.88 -21.22 -0.09
CA PHE A 40 17.57 -21.30 0.55
C PHE A 40 16.63 -20.18 0.08
N LYS A 41 17.10 -18.92 0.11
CA LYS A 41 16.31 -17.77 -0.33
C LYS A 41 15.95 -17.84 -1.83
N LYS A 42 16.81 -18.41 -2.66
CA LYS A 42 16.54 -18.60 -4.10
C LYS A 42 15.45 -19.63 -4.31
N SER A 43 15.58 -20.81 -3.70
CA SER A 43 14.57 -21.87 -3.78
C SER A 43 13.22 -21.44 -3.19
N THR A 44 13.21 -20.71 -2.07
CA THR A 44 11.97 -20.16 -1.51
C THR A 44 11.28 -19.19 -2.48
N ARG A 45 12.05 -18.35 -3.20
CA ARG A 45 11.49 -17.42 -4.18
C ARG A 45 10.91 -18.13 -5.38
N GLU A 46 11.62 -19.11 -5.92
CA GLU A 46 11.12 -19.92 -7.05
C GLU A 46 9.81 -20.61 -6.69
N VAL A 47 9.71 -21.19 -5.48
CA VAL A 47 8.47 -21.80 -5.00
C VAL A 47 7.35 -20.78 -4.78
N GLN A 48 7.67 -19.59 -4.25
CA GLN A 48 6.70 -18.51 -4.07
C GLN A 48 6.14 -18.04 -5.42
N ASP A 49 7.01 -17.84 -6.41
CA ASP A 49 6.66 -17.41 -7.75
C ASP A 49 5.83 -18.48 -8.48
N GLU A 50 6.20 -19.77 -8.35
CA GLU A 50 5.43 -20.90 -8.90
C GLU A 50 4.03 -20.98 -8.28
N LEU A 51 3.92 -20.79 -6.96
CA LEU A 51 2.65 -20.81 -6.25
C LEU A 51 1.75 -19.62 -6.64
N GLU A 52 2.32 -18.41 -6.75
CA GLU A 52 1.59 -17.24 -7.25
C GLU A 52 1.11 -17.46 -8.69
N ASN A 53 1.95 -18.01 -9.58
CA ASN A 53 1.55 -18.30 -10.96
C ASN A 53 0.46 -19.38 -11.03
N ALA A 54 0.51 -20.40 -10.18
CA ALA A 54 -0.51 -21.45 -10.11
C ALA A 54 -1.85 -20.93 -9.57
N VAL A 55 -1.84 -20.00 -8.61
CA VAL A 55 -3.05 -19.39 -8.04
C VAL A 55 -3.68 -18.36 -8.99
N ASN A 56 -2.89 -17.72 -9.85
CA ASN A 56 -3.38 -16.72 -10.82
C ASN A 56 -4.08 -17.32 -12.07
N LEU A 57 -4.15 -18.65 -12.21
CA LEU A 57 -4.87 -19.31 -13.31
C LEU A 57 -6.40 -19.09 -13.25
N ASP A 58 -6.95 -18.69 -12.09
CA ASP A 58 -8.38 -18.42 -11.90
C ASP A 58 -8.70 -16.93 -11.63
N ALA A 59 -7.72 -16.03 -11.73
CA ALA A 59 -7.93 -14.60 -11.50
C ALA A 59 -8.30 -13.87 -12.82
N PRO A 60 -9.43 -13.14 -12.90
CA PRO A 60 -9.70 -12.24 -14.03
C PRO A 60 -8.54 -11.25 -14.21
N PRO A 61 -8.26 -10.79 -15.44
CA PRO A 61 -7.08 -9.97 -15.74
C PRO A 61 -7.00 -8.80 -14.76
N PRO A 62 -5.80 -8.48 -14.22
CA PRO A 62 -5.65 -7.41 -13.24
C PRO A 62 -6.26 -6.15 -13.83
N PRO A 63 -7.06 -5.39 -13.05
CA PRO A 63 -7.63 -4.14 -13.52
C PRO A 63 -6.49 -3.29 -14.09
N PRO A 64 -6.69 -2.66 -15.26
CA PRO A 64 -5.64 -1.86 -15.88
C PRO A 64 -5.07 -0.90 -14.83
N PRO A 65 -3.73 -0.70 -14.79
CA PRO A 65 -3.12 0.17 -13.80
C PRO A 65 -3.87 1.50 -13.80
N PRO A 66 -4.16 2.09 -12.62
CA PRO A 66 -4.94 3.31 -12.52
C PRO A 66 -4.33 4.30 -13.49
N ARG A 67 -5.07 4.58 -14.57
CA ARG A 67 -4.63 5.48 -15.62
C ARG A 67 -4.37 6.77 -14.87
N LYS A 68 -3.09 7.18 -14.74
CA LYS A 68 -2.75 8.46 -14.11
C LYS A 68 -3.65 9.46 -14.78
N LEU A 69 -4.64 10.00 -14.05
CA LEU A 69 -5.59 10.91 -14.66
C LEU A 69 -4.74 12.03 -15.28
N PRO A 70 -4.98 12.40 -16.55
CA PRO A 70 -4.37 13.58 -17.11
C PRO A 70 -4.52 14.72 -16.08
N PRO A 71 -3.43 15.41 -15.68
CA PRO A 71 -3.47 16.44 -14.64
C PRO A 71 -4.38 17.64 -14.92
N ASP A 72 -5.19 17.66 -15.98
CA ASP A 72 -6.01 18.79 -16.39
C ASP A 72 -7.42 18.39 -16.83
N THR A 73 -8.11 17.60 -16.02
CA THR A 73 -9.58 17.70 -15.98
C THR A 73 -9.98 18.31 -14.65
N GLN A 74 -9.61 19.58 -14.46
CA GLN A 74 -10.30 20.39 -13.49
C GLN A 74 -11.79 20.36 -13.85
N PRO A 75 -12.68 20.06 -12.89
CA PRO A 75 -14.11 20.15 -13.12
C PRO A 75 -14.39 21.58 -13.58
N ARG A 76 -14.98 21.72 -14.78
CA ARG A 76 -15.52 23.00 -15.24
C ARG A 76 -16.50 23.49 -14.17
N SER A 77 -16.06 24.49 -13.40
CA SER A 77 -16.76 25.05 -12.25
C SER A 77 -17.93 25.97 -12.65
N ASN A 78 -18.60 25.70 -13.77
CA ASN A 78 -19.64 26.55 -14.31
C ASN A 78 -21.01 25.86 -14.48
N GLU A 79 -21.19 24.64 -13.98
CA GLU A 79 -22.48 23.92 -14.03
C GLU A 79 -23.32 24.07 -12.74
N SER A 80 -22.86 24.87 -11.78
CA SER A 80 -23.61 25.16 -10.53
C SER A 80 -24.61 26.32 -10.67
N GLY A 81 -24.68 26.98 -11.83
CA GLY A 81 -25.63 28.05 -12.10
C GLY A 81 -27.04 27.55 -12.38
N ASP A 82 -27.17 26.54 -13.25
CA ASP A 82 -28.48 26.06 -13.74
C ASP A 82 -29.30 25.33 -12.67
N ILE A 83 -28.64 24.62 -11.75
CA ILE A 83 -29.36 23.84 -10.73
C ILE A 83 -30.06 24.74 -9.72
N ASN A 84 -29.50 25.91 -9.41
CA ASN A 84 -30.07 26.83 -8.42
C ASN A 84 -31.27 27.58 -8.99
N GLU A 85 -31.27 27.84 -10.29
CA GLU A 85 -32.38 28.48 -11.01
C GLU A 85 -33.55 27.51 -11.21
N ALA A 86 -33.28 26.26 -11.63
CA ALA A 86 -34.30 25.23 -11.80
C ALA A 86 -34.96 24.77 -10.48
N VAL A 87 -34.22 24.82 -9.37
CA VAL A 87 -34.77 24.51 -8.03
C VAL A 87 -35.67 25.65 -7.53
N ARG A 88 -35.29 26.91 -7.78
CA ARG A 88 -36.07 28.09 -7.39
C ARG A 88 -37.42 28.17 -8.11
N GLU A 89 -37.47 27.82 -9.40
CA GLU A 89 -38.72 27.75 -10.16
C GLU A 89 -39.69 26.66 -9.64
N ARG A 90 -39.14 25.56 -9.08
CA ARG A 90 -39.96 24.47 -8.53
C ARG A 90 -40.48 24.77 -7.12
N GLU A 91 -39.77 25.59 -6.35
CA GLU A 91 -40.23 26.05 -5.03
C GLU A 91 -41.34 27.10 -5.15
N GLU A 92 -41.24 28.06 -6.07
CA GLU A 92 -42.28 29.07 -6.28
C GLU A 92 -43.62 28.46 -6.77
N ARG A 93 -43.57 27.36 -7.53
CA ARG A 93 -44.78 26.63 -7.95
C ARG A 93 -45.49 25.89 -6.82
N ARG A 94 -44.83 25.67 -5.67
CA ARG A 94 -45.36 24.89 -4.55
C ARG A 94 -46.01 25.72 -3.45
N GLU A 95 -45.82 27.04 -3.42
CA GLU A 95 -46.41 27.88 -2.37
C GLU A 95 -47.73 28.57 -2.78
N GLY A 96 -48.15 28.52 -4.05
CA GLY A 96 -49.35 29.22 -4.53
C GLY A 96 -50.69 28.47 -4.44
N THR A 97 -50.73 27.22 -3.95
CA THR A 97 -51.93 26.35 -4.07
C THR A 97 -52.42 25.74 -2.76
N TYR A 98 -52.34 26.48 -1.64
CA TYR A 98 -52.96 26.07 -0.38
C TYR A 98 -53.76 27.15 0.35
N THR A 99 -54.31 28.13 -0.39
CA THR A 99 -55.37 29.00 0.14
C THR A 99 -56.63 28.88 -0.71
N GLY A 100 -57.61 28.10 -0.24
CA GLY A 100 -59.02 28.31 -0.58
C GLY A 100 -59.72 27.16 -1.31
N THR A 101 -60.13 26.13 -0.58
CA THR A 101 -61.44 25.45 -0.79
C THR A 101 -61.87 24.70 0.47
N ALA A 102 -62.33 25.45 1.48
CA ALA A 102 -63.12 24.88 2.57
C ALA A 102 -64.19 25.89 3.00
N LYS A 103 -65.16 26.15 2.13
CA LYS A 103 -66.48 26.70 2.49
C LYS A 103 -67.44 26.58 1.32
N GLN A 104 -68.34 25.61 1.40
CA GLN A 104 -69.77 25.78 1.11
C GLN A 104 -70.50 24.50 1.51
N GLY A 105 -71.22 24.58 2.63
CA GLY A 105 -72.52 23.93 2.76
C GLY A 105 -73.60 24.88 2.26
#